data_AF-A0A348TTK5-F1
#
_entry.id   AF-A0A348TTK5-F1
#
_cell.length_a   1.000
_cell.length_b   1.000
_cell.length_c   1.000
_cell.angle_alpha   90.00
_cell.angle_beta   90.00
_cell.angle_gamma   90.00
#
_symmetry.space_group_name_H-M   'P 1'
#
loop_
_entity.id
_entity.type
_entity.pdbx_description
1 polymer ?
#
loop_
_entity_poly.entity_id
_entity_poly.type
_entity_poly.pdbx_seq_one_letter_code
_entity_poly.pdbx_strand_id
1 'polypeptide(L)' 'MKPKGVVDYIRANQNNNKTLKSLFATQFLGKFSEGELVGLKKSIEKEIKTRQQSVVDEKIAFLQSLGYKVEK' A
#
# COMPACT_ATOMS: atom_id res chain seq x y z
N MET A 1 -11.10 -11.65 12.98
CA MET A 1 -9.70 -11.19 13.12
C MET A 1 -9.71 -9.67 13.14
N LYS A 2 -9.01 -9.01 14.07
CA LYS A 2 -8.91 -7.54 14.07
C LYS A 2 -8.00 -7.09 12.91
N PRO A 3 -8.21 -5.91 12.28
CA PRO A 3 -7.36 -5.43 11.18
C PRO A 3 -5.86 -5.49 11.51
N LYS A 4 -5.49 -5.12 12.74
CA LYS A 4 -4.10 -5.21 13.24
C LYS A 4 -3.53 -6.63 13.18
N GLY A 5 -4.33 -7.64 13.50
CA GLY A 5 -3.91 -9.05 13.44
C GLY A 5 -3.56 -9.51 12.03
N VAL A 6 -4.32 -9.07 11.01
CA VAL A 6 -4.01 -9.36 9.60
C VAL A 6 -2.68 -8.71 9.21
N VAL A 7 -2.49 -7.45 9.59
CA VAL A 7 -1.28 -6.68 9.26
C VAL A 7 -0.05 -7.32 9.89
N ASP A 8 -0.11 -7.66 11.18
CA ASP A 8 1.02 -8.26 11.88
C ASP A 8 1.36 -9.64 11.32
N TYR A 9 0.35 -10.43 10.94
CA TYR A 9 0.54 -11.71 10.28
C TYR A 9 1.20 -11.58 8.90
N ILE A 10 0.79 -10.60 8.10
CA ILE A 10 1.43 -10.31 6.81
C ILE A 10 2.88 -9.85 7.01
N ARG A 11 3.13 -8.95 7.96
CA ARG A 11 4.49 -8.43 8.28
C ARG A 11 5.45 -9.54 8.68
N ALA A 12 5.02 -10.47 9.53
CA ALA A 12 5.84 -11.61 9.95
C ALA A 12 6.26 -12.52 8.77
N ASN A 13 5.48 -12.50 7.69
CA ASN A 13 5.70 -13.30 6.49
C ASN A 13 6.34 -12.52 5.32
N GLN A 14 6.84 -11.32 5.58
CA GLN A 14 7.66 -10.57 4.62
C GLN A 14 9.15 -10.98 4.72
N ASN A 15 9.88 -10.81 3.61
CA ASN A 15 11.34 -10.87 3.56
C ASN A 15 11.94 -9.46 3.72
N ASN A 16 13.27 -9.36 3.63
CA ASN A 16 13.99 -8.08 3.80
C ASN A 16 13.61 -7.02 2.75
N ASN A 17 13.17 -7.46 1.56
CA ASN A 17 12.71 -6.59 0.47
C ASN A 17 11.22 -6.22 0.61
N LYS A 18 10.60 -6.54 1.76
CA LYS A 18 9.18 -6.28 2.07
C LYS A 18 8.17 -7.00 1.16
N THR A 19 8.63 -7.94 0.33
CA THR A 19 7.75 -8.85 -0.41
C THR A 19 7.44 -10.09 0.44
N LEU A 20 6.39 -10.83 0.10
CA LEU A 20 6.04 -12.07 0.82
C LEU A 20 7.11 -13.14 0.60
N LYS A 21 7.43 -13.90 1.65
CA LYS A 21 8.25 -15.12 1.54
C LYS A 21 7.61 -16.08 0.54
N SER A 22 8.40 -16.74 -0.30
CA SER A 22 7.92 -17.61 -1.38
C SER A 22 6.89 -18.65 -0.89
N LEU A 23 7.22 -19.39 0.17
CA LEU A 23 6.32 -20.39 0.75
C LEU A 23 4.97 -19.80 1.18
N PHE A 24 4.99 -18.62 1.81
CA PHE A 24 3.77 -17.94 2.25
C PHE A 24 2.95 -17.44 1.05
N ALA A 25 3.61 -16.87 0.04
CA ALA A 25 2.95 -16.42 -1.17
C ALA A 25 2.23 -17.58 -1.88
N THR A 26 2.88 -18.73 -2.08
CA THR A 26 2.25 -19.89 -2.73
C THR A 26 1.06 -20.42 -1.93
N GLN A 27 1.18 -20.55 -0.60
CA GLN A 27 0.11 -21.08 0.25
C GLN A 27 -1.07 -20.10 0.43
N PHE A 28 -0.80 -18.79 0.34
CA PHE A 28 -1.81 -17.76 0.54
C PHE A 28 -2.37 -17.23 -0.78
N LEU A 29 -1.53 -16.62 -1.63
CA LEU A 29 -1.93 -16.07 -2.92
C LEU A 29 -2.34 -17.17 -3.91
N GLY A 30 -1.75 -18.37 -3.82
CA GLY A 30 -2.12 -19.50 -4.68
C GLY A 30 -3.54 -20.04 -4.46
N LYS A 31 -4.26 -19.56 -3.42
CA LYS A 31 -5.67 -19.91 -3.18
C LYS A 31 -6.66 -18.99 -3.88
N PHE A 32 -6.19 -17.87 -4.43
CA PHE A 32 -7.03 -16.93 -5.16
C PHE A 32 -7.01 -17.26 -6.65
N SER A 33 -8.11 -17.00 -7.33
CA SER A 33 -8.16 -16.98 -8.79
C SER A 33 -7.36 -15.79 -9.35
N GLU A 34 -7.04 -15.86 -10.64
CA GLU A 34 -6.37 -14.76 -11.34
C GLU A 34 -7.15 -13.44 -11.24
N GLY A 35 -8.47 -13.48 -11.43
CA GLY A 35 -9.32 -12.29 -11.35
C GLY A 35 -9.29 -11.63 -9.96
N GLU A 36 -9.29 -12.43 -8.89
CA GLU A 36 -9.18 -11.92 -7.52
C GLU A 36 -7.79 -11.31 -7.26
N LEU A 37 -6.71 -11.94 -7.75
CA LEU A 37 -5.36 -11.38 -7.64
C LEU A 37 -5.22 -10.04 -8.38
N VAL A 38 -5.80 -9.93 -9.58
CA VAL A 38 -5.85 -8.67 -10.33
C VAL A 38 -6.67 -7.61 -9.59
N GLY A 39 -7.80 -8.00 -8.99
CA GLY A 39 -8.61 -7.12 -8.16
C GLY A 39 -7.83 -6.58 -6.95
N LEU A 40 -7.16 -7.47 -6.20
CA LEU A 40 -6.31 -7.09 -5.07
C LEU A 40 -5.18 -6.15 -5.50
N LYS A 41 -4.52 -6.43 -6.62
CA LYS A 41 -3.48 -5.57 -7.18
C LYS A 41 -4.01 -4.15 -7.43
N LYS A 42 -5.18 -4.00 -8.07
CA LYS A 42 -5.80 -2.69 -8.32
C LYS A 42 -6.10 -1.92 -7.04
N SER A 43 -6.60 -2.60 -6.00
CA SER A 43 -6.85 -1.98 -4.70
C SER A 43 -5.57 -1.50 -4.02
N ILE A 44 -4.49 -2.28 -4.09
CA ILE A 44 -3.16 -1.89 -3.56
C ILE A 44 -2.63 -0.67 -4.31
N GLU A 45 -2.68 -0.67 -5.64
CA GLU A 45 -2.23 0.46 -6.47
C GLU A 45 -2.99 1.75 -6.16
N LYS A 46 -4.30 1.65 -5.93
CA LYS A 46 -5.13 2.80 -5.55
C LYS A 46 -4.69 3.40 -4.21
N GLU A 47 -4.46 2.56 -3.20
CA GLU A 47 -4.00 3.00 -1.87
C GLU A 47 -2.62 3.67 -1.94
N ILE A 48 -1.69 3.12 -2.75
CA ILE A 48 -0.37 3.73 -2.96
C ILE A 48 -0.51 5.15 -3.53
N LYS A 49 -1.36 5.33 -4.56
CA LYS A 49 -1.62 6.65 -5.15
C LYS A 49 -2.23 7.61 -4.15
N THR A 50 -3.19 7.16 -3.35
CA THR A 50 -3.79 7.99 -2.29
C THR A 50 -2.74 8.48 -1.31
N ARG A 51 -1.84 7.61 -0.83
CA ARG A 51 -0.75 8.02 0.08
C ARG A 51 0.23 8.99 -0.55
N GLN A 52 0.59 8.78 -1.81
CA GLN A 52 1.46 9.70 -2.54
C GLN A 52 0.81 11.08 -2.67
N GLN A 53 -0.49 11.13 -2.97
CA GLN A 53 -1.23 12.38 -3.05
C GLN A 53 -1.28 13.09 -1.70
N SER A 54 -1.52 12.36 -0.59
CA SER A 54 -1.49 12.97 0.76
C SER A 54 -0.15 13.64 1.06
N VAL A 55 0.98 13.02 0.68
CA VAL A 55 2.31 13.63 0.85
C VAL A 55 2.48 14.89 -0.02
N VAL A 56 1.92 14.88 -1.24
CA VAL A 56 1.92 16.08 -2.10
C VAL A 56 1.08 17.18 -1.45
N ASP A 57 -0.11 16.87 -0.97
CA ASP A 57 -1.02 17.83 -0.34
C ASP A 57 -0.39 18.44 0.93
N GLU A 58 0.29 17.63 1.75
CA GLU A 58 1.05 18.11 2.92
C GLU A 58 2.14 19.10 2.50
N LYS A 59 2.88 18.82 1.43
CA LYS A 59 3.92 19.73 0.91
C LYS A 59 3.33 21.00 0.32
N ILE A 60 2.21 20.92 -0.38
CA ILE A 60 1.49 22.09 -0.90
C ILE A 60 1.04 22.96 0.26
N ALA A 61 0.41 22.38 1.29
CA ALA A 61 -0.02 23.10 2.48
C ALA A 61 1.14 23.79 3.20
N PHE A 62 2.30 23.11 3.30
CA PHE A 62 3.51 23.70 3.84
C PHE A 62 3.98 24.92 3.03
N LEU A 63 4.08 24.80 1.70
CA LEU A 63 4.48 25.93 0.84
C LEU A 63 3.49 27.10 0.89
N GLN A 64 2.20 26.81 0.91
CA GLN A 64 1.15 27.82 1.07
C GLN A 64 1.24 28.52 2.42
N SER A 65 1.58 27.80 3.50
CA SER A 65 1.78 28.41 4.83
C SER A 65 2.94 29.41 4.87
N LEU A 66 3.89 29.29 3.94
CA LEU A 66 5.01 30.21 3.77
C LEU A 66 4.71 31.35 2.77
N GLY A 67 3.49 31.41 2.23
CA GLY A 67 3.05 32.43 1.28
C GLY A 67 3.40 32.16 -0.18
N TYR A 68 3.92 30.96 -0.51
CA TYR A 68 4.15 30.57 -1.90
C TYR A 68 2.85 30.14 -2.58
N LYS A 69 2.63 30.63 -3.80
CA LYS A 69 1.56 30.17 -4.67
C LYS A 69 2.04 28.90 -5.40
N VAL A 70 1.35 27.78 -5.20
CA VAL A 70 1.63 26.53 -5.92
C VAL A 70 0.64 26.40 -7.07
N GLU A 71 1.16 26.16 -8.28
CA GLU A 71 0.39 25.88 -9.48
C GLU A 71 0.71 24.47 -9.99
N LYS A 72 -0.25 23.84 -10.68
CA LYS A 72 -0.20 22.44 -11.09
C LYS A 72 0.57 22.25 -12.40
#